data_AF-A0A1G3QIE2-F1
#
_entry.id   AF-A0A1G3QIE2-F1
#
_cell.length_a   1.000
_cell.length_b   1.000
_cell.length_c   1.000
_cell.angle_alpha   90.00
_cell.angle_beta   90.00
_cell.angle_gamma   90.00
#
_symmetry.space_group_name_H-M   'P 1'
#
loop_
_entity.id
_entity.type
_entity.pdbx_description
1 polymer ?
#
loop_
_entity_poly.entity_id
_entity_poly.type
_entity_poly.pdbx_seq_one_letter_code
_entity_poly.pdbx_strand_id
1 'polypeptide(L)'
;MKKIFIKTVILICLPIMLNIAITVYCFLNRSLPEFKGYFIGTMLSMFFSFVWVFIARKAIISNIMVMFTITLASFPIKIIFLAIIALGGLFLLKMNHIYFGFAFLLGTILSLFIEVWFLISANKLQRKLKLSLKATEKEINN
;
A
#
# COMPACT_ATOMS: atom_id res chain seq x y z
N MET A 1 13.46 -13.71 4.20
CA MET A 1 12.83 -12.73 3.28
C MET A 1 11.47 -13.20 2.78
N LYS A 2 11.37 -14.36 2.11
CA LYS A 2 10.11 -14.93 1.57
C LYS A 2 8.94 -14.98 2.58
N LYS A 3 9.19 -15.42 3.82
CA LYS A 3 8.17 -15.48 4.89
C LYS A 3 7.61 -14.10 5.30
N ILE A 4 8.45 -13.06 5.34
CA ILE A 4 8.00 -11.69 5.68
C ILE A 4 7.15 -11.15 4.52
N PHE A 5 7.60 -11.34 3.29
CA PHE A 5 6.85 -10.92 2.10
C PHE A 5 5.46 -11.56 2.02
N ILE A 6 5.35 -12.88 2.25
CA ILE A 6 4.04 -13.57 2.28
C ILE A 6 3.12 -12.98 3.36
N LYS A 7 3.64 -12.73 4.56
CA LYS A 7 2.85 -12.09 5.63
C LYS A 7 2.35 -10.70 5.23
N THR A 8 3.18 -9.91 4.55
CA THR A 8 2.80 -8.59 4.04
C THR A 8 1.69 -8.67 2.99
N VAL A 9 1.79 -9.60 2.05
CA VAL A 9 0.73 -9.80 1.04
C VAL A 9 -0.59 -10.16 1.72
N ILE A 10 -0.57 -11.07 2.70
CA ILE A 10 -1.76 -11.44 3.49
C ILE A 10 -2.31 -10.24 4.26
N LEU A 11 -1.45 -9.43 4.89
CA LEU A 11 -1.89 -8.24 5.62
C LEU A 11 -2.52 -7.21 4.69
N ILE A 12 -2.01 -7.01 3.48
CA ILE A 12 -2.55 -6.06 2.49
C ILE A 12 -3.94 -6.48 2.00
N CYS A 13 -4.26 -7.77 2.02
CA CYS A 13 -5.62 -8.22 1.72
C CYS A 13 -6.64 -7.70 2.75
N LEU A 14 -6.25 -7.42 4.00
CA LEU A 14 -7.15 -6.97 5.05
C LEU A 14 -7.78 -5.58 4.76
N PRO A 15 -7.02 -4.51 4.48
CA PRO A 15 -7.60 -3.22 4.12
C PRO A 15 -8.34 -3.24 2.77
N ILE A 16 -7.90 -4.11 1.85
CA ILE A 16 -8.60 -4.33 0.58
C ILE A 16 -10.00 -4.90 0.85
N MET A 17 -10.09 -5.96 1.66
CA MET A 17 -11.38 -6.57 2.04
C MET A 17 -12.27 -5.59 2.81
N LEU A 18 -11.69 -4.78 3.71
CA LEU A 18 -12.44 -3.77 4.43
C LEU A 18 -13.04 -2.71 3.49
N ASN A 19 -12.26 -2.20 2.53
CA ASN A 19 -12.77 -1.25 1.54
C ASN A 19 -13.84 -1.89 0.64
N ILE A 20 -13.68 -3.15 0.24
CA ILE A 20 -14.72 -3.87 -0.52
C ILE A 20 -16.00 -3.95 0.30
N ALA A 21 -15.93 -4.34 1.58
CA ALA A 21 -17.08 -4.44 2.45
C ALA A 21 -17.83 -3.10 2.59
N ILE A 22 -17.11 -2.00 2.74
CA ILE A 22 -17.72 -0.66 2.79
C ILE A 22 -18.31 -0.27 1.43
N THR A 23 -17.68 -0.68 0.33
CA THR A 23 -18.23 -0.47 -1.03
C THR A 23 -19.57 -1.20 -1.21
N VAL A 24 -19.67 -2.45 -0.75
CA VAL A 24 -20.92 -3.24 -0.77
C VAL A 24 -21.97 -2.60 0.13
N TYR A 25 -21.57 -2.10 1.31
CA TYR A 25 -22.47 -1.35 2.18
C TYR A 25 -23.02 -0.07 1.51
N CYS A 26 -22.17 0.69 0.82
CA CYS A 26 -22.61 1.83 0.02
C CYS A 26 -23.52 1.43 -1.15
N PHE A 27 -23.33 0.25 -1.76
CA PHE A 27 -24.22 -0.22 -2.81
C PHE A 27 -25.65 -0.49 -2.30
N LEU A 28 -25.78 -1.04 -1.09
CA LEU A 28 -27.07 -1.43 -0.52
C LEU A 28 -27.85 -0.25 0.07
N ASN A 29 -27.16 0.73 0.66
CA ASN A 29 -27.78 1.75 1.51
C ASN A 29 -27.66 3.19 0.96
N ARG A 30 -26.96 3.41 -0.16
CA ARG A 30 -26.64 4.76 -0.67
C ARG A 30 -26.99 4.95 -2.14
N SER A 31 -26.96 6.22 -2.57
CA SER A 31 -27.32 6.60 -3.94
C SER A 31 -26.25 6.20 -4.96
N LEU A 32 -26.64 6.00 -6.22
CA LEU A 32 -25.74 5.60 -7.32
C LEU A 32 -24.48 6.48 -7.45
N PRO A 33 -24.53 7.83 -7.29
CA PRO A 33 -23.34 8.67 -7.34
C PRO A 33 -22.34 8.44 -6.19
N GLU A 34 -22.84 8.15 -4.98
CA GLU A 34 -22.02 7.85 -3.80
C GLU A 34 -21.33 6.49 -3.95
N PHE A 35 -22.08 5.48 -4.40
CA PHE A 35 -21.53 4.17 -4.70
C PHE A 35 -20.43 4.24 -5.77
N LYS A 36 -20.68 4.91 -6.89
CA LYS A 36 -19.66 5.10 -7.96
C LYS A 36 -18.40 5.77 -7.42
N GLY A 37 -18.59 6.81 -6.60
CA GLY A 37 -17.54 7.49 -5.84
C GLY A 37 -16.66 6.51 -5.09
N TYR A 38 -17.29 5.79 -4.16
CA TYR A 38 -16.60 4.87 -3.26
C TYR A 38 -15.96 3.69 -4.00
N PHE A 39 -16.64 3.13 -5.00
CA PHE A 39 -16.15 2.02 -5.81
C PHE A 39 -14.88 2.38 -6.57
N ILE A 40 -14.86 3.54 -7.24
CA ILE A 40 -13.68 3.99 -8.01
C ILE A 40 -12.51 4.28 -7.06
N GLY A 41 -12.78 4.89 -5.90
CA GLY A 41 -11.74 5.14 -4.89
C GLY A 41 -11.14 3.85 -4.34
N THR A 42 -11.99 2.83 -4.14
CA THR A 42 -11.60 1.49 -3.71
C THR A 42 -10.74 0.78 -4.76
N MET A 43 -11.15 0.79 -6.02
CA MET A 43 -10.37 0.22 -7.14
C MET A 43 -9.00 0.88 -7.27
N LEU A 44 -8.94 2.21 -7.16
CA LEU A 44 -7.69 2.95 -7.24
C LEU A 44 -6.76 2.63 -6.06
N SER A 45 -7.31 2.56 -4.84
CA SER A 45 -6.53 2.17 -3.66
C SER A 45 -5.97 0.74 -3.77
N MET A 46 -6.77 -0.21 -4.28
CA MET A 46 -6.28 -1.56 -4.56
C MET A 46 -5.14 -1.56 -5.56
N PHE A 47 -5.29 -0.83 -6.66
CA PHE A 47 -4.27 -0.75 -7.70
C PHE A 47 -2.93 -0.30 -7.12
N PHE A 48 -2.91 0.78 -6.34
CA PHE A 48 -1.68 1.24 -5.68
C PHE A 48 -1.11 0.23 -4.69
N SER A 49 -1.97 -0.46 -3.94
CA SER A 49 -1.54 -1.49 -2.99
C SER A 49 -0.83 -2.64 -3.72
N PHE A 50 -1.38 -3.09 -4.85
CA PHE A 50 -0.76 -4.12 -5.69
C PHE A 50 0.56 -3.64 -6.31
N VAL A 51 0.57 -2.45 -6.92
CA VAL A 51 1.78 -1.85 -7.51
C VAL A 51 2.89 -1.77 -6.47
N TRP A 52 2.57 -1.31 -5.25
CA TRP A 52 3.53 -1.24 -4.18
C TRP A 52 4.09 -2.62 -3.80
N VAL A 53 3.26 -3.66 -3.69
CA VAL A 53 3.73 -5.04 -3.42
C VAL A 53 4.72 -5.53 -4.47
N PHE A 54 4.45 -5.27 -5.75
CA PHE A 54 5.36 -5.64 -6.84
C PHE A 54 6.69 -4.91 -6.73
N ILE A 55 6.67 -3.61 -6.47
CA ILE A 55 7.89 -2.81 -6.30
C ILE A 55 8.66 -3.26 -5.05
N ALA A 56 7.96 -3.50 -3.93
CA ALA A 56 8.52 -3.95 -2.66
C ALA A 56 9.26 -5.29 -2.80
N ARG A 57 8.73 -6.22 -3.62
CA ARG A 57 9.40 -7.49 -3.93
C ARG A 57 10.77 -7.29 -4.57
N LYS A 58 10.90 -6.33 -5.49
CA LYS A 58 12.16 -6.02 -6.17
C LYS A 58 13.10 -5.20 -5.28
N ALA A 59 12.57 -4.24 -4.54
CA ALA A 59 13.34 -3.34 -3.69
C ALA A 59 13.99 -4.03 -2.49
N ILE A 60 13.40 -5.12 -1.97
CA ILE A 60 13.99 -5.84 -0.83
C ILE A 60 15.35 -6.48 -1.16
N ILE A 61 15.59 -6.78 -2.44
CA ILE A 61 16.83 -7.42 -2.92
C ILE A 61 17.96 -6.40 -3.06
N SER A 62 17.65 -5.13 -3.35
CA SER A 62 18.67 -4.10 -3.61
C SER A 62 19.24 -3.51 -2.33
N ASN A 63 18.47 -2.67 -1.62
CA ASN A 63 18.90 -1.98 -0.41
C ASN A 63 17.69 -1.45 0.38
N ILE A 64 17.74 -1.51 1.71
CA ILE A 64 16.67 -1.00 2.58
C ILE A 64 16.39 0.49 2.37
N MET A 65 17.44 1.28 2.07
CA MET A 65 17.31 2.71 1.80
C MET A 65 16.44 2.97 0.55
N VAL A 66 16.60 2.15 -0.49
CA VAL A 66 15.78 2.26 -1.72
C VAL A 66 14.32 1.96 -1.43
N MET A 67 14.06 0.93 -0.62
CA MET A 67 12.71 0.56 -0.20
C MET A 67 12.03 1.66 0.65
N PHE A 68 12.80 2.35 1.49
CA PHE A 68 12.34 3.51 2.26
C PHE A 68 11.95 4.68 1.36
N THR A 69 12.82 5.05 0.42
CA THR A 69 12.53 6.13 -0.54
C THR A 69 11.29 5.83 -1.36
N ILE A 70 11.13 4.58 -1.84
CA ILE A 70 9.94 4.17 -2.61
C ILE A 70 8.66 4.31 -1.78
N THR A 71 8.69 3.88 -0.52
CA THR A 71 7.50 3.94 0.35
C THR A 71 7.10 5.40 0.61
N LEU A 72 8.07 6.27 0.91
CA LEU A 72 7.83 7.70 1.11
C LEU A 72 7.39 8.42 -0.17
N ALA A 73 8.05 8.16 -1.30
CA ALA A 73 7.72 8.76 -2.59
C ALA A 73 6.37 8.28 -3.13
N SER A 74 5.90 7.10 -2.72
CA SER A 74 4.59 6.59 -3.15
C SER A 74 3.43 7.45 -2.64
N PHE A 75 3.57 8.12 -1.50
CA PHE A 75 2.52 8.92 -0.91
C PHE A 75 2.15 10.17 -1.76
N PRO A 76 3.06 11.08 -2.11
CA PRO A 76 2.73 12.21 -2.98
C PRO A 76 2.22 11.76 -4.36
N ILE A 77 2.74 10.66 -4.90
CA ILE A 77 2.23 10.08 -6.16
C ILE A 77 0.75 9.70 -6.01
N LYS A 78 0.38 9.00 -4.92
CA LYS A 78 -1.03 8.65 -4.63
C LYS A 78 -1.92 9.89 -4.53
N ILE A 79 -1.45 10.97 -3.91
CA ILE A 79 -2.20 12.24 -3.79
C ILE A 79 -2.40 12.93 -5.15
N ILE A 80 -1.38 12.95 -6.01
CA ILE A 80 -1.50 13.51 -7.36
C ILE A 80 -2.55 12.74 -8.18
N PHE A 81 -2.51 11.40 -8.13
CA PHE A 81 -3.51 10.57 -8.80
C PHE A 81 -4.91 10.74 -8.23
N LEU A 82 -5.05 10.87 -6.91
CA LEU A 82 -6.32 11.23 -6.27
C LEU A 82 -6.86 12.54 -6.84
N ALA A 83 -6.04 13.58 -6.91
CA ALA A 83 -6.46 14.89 -7.42
C ALA A 83 -6.92 14.80 -8.88
N ILE A 84 -6.15 14.13 -9.76
CA ILE A 84 -6.50 13.94 -11.17
C ILE A 84 -7.82 13.20 -11.32
N ILE A 85 -8.03 12.11 -10.58
CA ILE A 85 -9.24 11.29 -10.69
C ILE A 85 -10.44 11.96 -10.00
N ALA A 86 -10.22 12.72 -8.92
CA ALA A 86 -11.28 13.53 -8.31
C ALA A 86 -11.79 14.59 -9.30
N LEU A 87 -10.87 15.28 -9.98
CA LEU A 87 -11.20 16.26 -11.02
C LEU A 87 -11.88 15.60 -12.22
N GLY A 88 -11.27 14.53 -12.76
CA GLY A 88 -11.81 13.80 -13.92
C GLY A 88 -13.15 13.11 -13.63
N GLY A 89 -13.35 12.60 -12.42
CA GLY A 89 -14.58 11.97 -11.96
C GLY A 89 -15.76 12.93 -11.85
N LEU A 90 -15.49 14.21 -11.59
CA LEU A 90 -16.49 15.27 -11.55
C LEU A 90 -17.00 15.61 -12.96
N PHE A 91 -16.09 15.70 -13.95
CA PHE A 91 -16.43 16.04 -15.33
C PHE A 91 -16.97 14.85 -16.16
N LEU A 92 -16.42 13.64 -15.98
CA LEU A 92 -16.75 12.49 -16.84
C LEU A 92 -17.77 11.53 -16.23
N LEU A 93 -17.74 11.32 -14.90
CA LEU A 93 -18.44 10.20 -14.26
C LEU A 93 -19.61 10.60 -13.35
N LYS A 94 -19.84 11.91 -13.15
CA LYS A 94 -20.87 12.47 -12.24
C LYS A 94 -20.88 11.75 -10.88
N MET A 95 -19.69 11.45 -10.34
CA MET A 95 -19.57 10.72 -9.07
C MET A 95 -19.38 11.68 -7.90
N ASN A 96 -19.75 11.23 -6.69
CA ASN A 96 -19.52 12.01 -5.49
C ASN A 96 -18.03 11.99 -5.09
N HIS A 97 -17.37 13.14 -5.17
CA HIS A 97 -15.95 13.32 -4.89
C HIS A 97 -15.59 13.10 -3.40
N ILE A 98 -16.53 13.34 -2.48
CA ILE A 98 -16.30 13.14 -1.04
C ILE A 98 -16.15 11.65 -0.74
N TYR A 99 -17.08 10.82 -1.24
CA TYR A 99 -17.04 9.37 -1.04
C TYR A 99 -15.85 8.73 -1.77
N PHE A 100 -15.51 9.24 -2.95
CA PHE A 100 -14.28 8.85 -3.66
C PHE A 100 -13.03 9.12 -2.82
N GLY A 101 -12.89 10.35 -2.32
CA GLY A 101 -11.77 10.74 -1.46
C GLY A 101 -11.69 9.89 -0.19
N PHE A 102 -12.83 9.66 0.47
CA PHE A 102 -12.89 8.83 1.67
C PHE A 102 -12.43 7.39 1.42
N ALA A 103 -12.96 6.73 0.38
CA ALA A 103 -12.56 5.36 0.04
C ALA A 103 -11.05 5.27 -0.25
N PHE A 104 -10.55 6.21 -1.06
CA PHE A 104 -9.15 6.23 -1.45
C PHE A 104 -8.22 6.52 -0.26
N LEU A 105 -8.54 7.53 0.55
CA LEU A 105 -7.73 7.90 1.71
C LEU A 105 -7.74 6.79 2.76
N LEU A 106 -8.89 6.21 3.07
CA LEU A 106 -9.01 5.12 4.04
C LEU A 106 -8.15 3.92 3.61
N GLY A 107 -8.26 3.50 2.35
CA GLY A 107 -7.41 2.44 1.82
C GLY A 107 -5.93 2.79 1.79
N THR A 108 -5.60 4.03 1.44
CA THR A 108 -4.20 4.51 1.39
C THR A 108 -3.57 4.53 2.78
N ILE A 109 -4.28 5.04 3.79
CA ILE A 109 -3.79 5.11 5.17
C ILE A 109 -3.56 3.69 5.71
N LEU A 110 -4.54 2.80 5.54
CA LEU A 110 -4.41 1.42 6.02
C LEU A 110 -3.30 0.65 5.28
N SER A 111 -3.16 0.84 3.96
CA SER A 111 -2.02 0.32 3.20
C SER A 111 -0.72 0.84 3.79
N LEU A 112 -0.61 2.15 4.03
CA LEU A 112 0.61 2.80 4.50
C LEU A 112 1.09 2.26 5.86
N PHE A 113 0.17 1.94 6.78
CA PHE A 113 0.52 1.24 8.03
C PHE A 113 1.24 -0.10 7.76
N ILE A 114 0.75 -0.88 6.79
CA ILE A 114 1.35 -2.16 6.43
C ILE A 114 2.68 -1.96 5.70
N GLU A 115 2.77 -0.95 4.84
CA GLU A 115 3.99 -0.58 4.12
C GLU A 115 5.12 -0.24 5.10
N VAL A 116 4.83 0.61 6.10
CA VAL A 116 5.77 1.00 7.16
C VAL A 116 6.14 -0.21 8.04
N TRP A 117 5.17 -1.03 8.43
CA TRP A 117 5.43 -2.24 9.21
C TRP A 117 6.36 -3.21 8.47
N PHE A 118 6.14 -3.41 7.18
CA PHE A 118 6.99 -4.26 6.34
C PHE A 118 8.41 -3.70 6.25
N LEU A 119 8.57 -2.39 6.12
CA LEU A 119 9.87 -1.73 6.09
C LEU A 119 10.66 -1.94 7.38
N ILE A 120 10.03 -1.73 8.53
CA ILE A 120 10.68 -1.95 9.85
C ILE A 120 11.08 -3.42 9.98
N SER A 121 10.20 -4.34 9.57
CA SER A 121 10.45 -5.78 9.61
C SER A 121 11.60 -6.21 8.70
N ALA A 122 11.67 -5.67 7.48
CA ALA A 122 12.74 -5.92 6.53
C ALA A 122 14.08 -5.38 7.04
N ASN A 123 14.10 -4.17 7.58
CA ASN A 123 15.30 -3.55 8.15
C ASN A 123 15.86 -4.37 9.33
N LYS A 124 14.99 -4.79 10.26
CA LYS A 124 15.39 -5.63 11.40
C LYS A 124 16.00 -6.95 10.95
N LEU A 125 15.45 -7.57 9.90
CA LEU A 125 15.99 -8.81 9.34
C LEU A 125 17.37 -8.61 8.70
N GLN A 126 17.54 -7.57 7.89
CA GLN A 126 18.83 -7.29 7.25
C GLN A 126 19.93 -6.96 8.26
N ARG A 127 19.61 -6.21 9.33
CA ARG A 127 20.57 -5.96 10.43
C ARG A 127 21.02 -7.26 11.10
N LYS A 128 20.10 -8.20 11.36
CA LYS A 128 20.46 -9.52 11.91
C LYS A 128 21.38 -10.32 10.99
N LEU A 129 21.07 -10.36 9.68
CA LEU A 129 21.90 -11.06 8.70
C LEU A 129 23.31 -10.47 8.56
N LYS A 130 23.42 -9.13 8.61
CA LYS A 130 24.73 -8.46 8.55
C LYS A 130 25.59 -8.75 9.79
N LEU A 131 24.96 -8.87 10.96
CA LEU A 131 25.66 -9.23 12.20
C LEU A 131 26.13 -10.69 12.21
N SER A 132 25.31 -11.63 11.73
CA SER A 132 25.72 -13.04 11.66
C SER A 132 26.89 -13.25 10.70
N LEU A 133 26.87 -12.59 9.54
CA LEU A 133 27.99 -12.66 8.58
C LEU A 133 29.30 -12.15 9.19
N LYS A 134 29.26 -11.00 9.88
CA LYS A 134 30.44 -10.46 10.58
C LYS A 134 30.97 -11.38 11.68
N ALA A 135 30.09 -12.10 12.39
CA ALA A 135 30.50 -13.06 13.41
C ALA A 135 31.23 -14.26 12.77
N THR A 136 30.68 -14.81 11.68
CA THR A 136 31.30 -15.91 10.94
C THR A 136 32.65 -15.51 10.30
N GLU A 137 32.76 -14.32 9.73
CA GLU A 137 34.06 -13.82 9.21
C GLU A 137 35.12 -13.71 10.30
N LYS A 138 34.71 -13.35 11.53
CA LYS A 138 35.63 -13.26 12.67
C LYS A 138 36.07 -14.63 13.17
N GLU A 139 35.22 -15.65 13.08
CA GLU A 139 35.57 -17.04 13.42
C GLU A 139 36.48 -17.70 12.39
N ILE A 140 36.36 -17.35 11.10
CA ILE A 140 37.22 -17.90 10.03
C ILE A 140 38.63 -17.27 10.05
N ASN A 141 38.75 -16.01 10.47
CA ASN A 141 40.00 -15.26 10.47
C ASN A 141 40.80 -15.36 11.79
N ASN A 142 40.28 -16.08 12.79
CA ASN A 142 40.93 -16.38 14.06
C ASN A 142 41.36 -17.86 14.10
#